data_AF-A0A1E3VMM6-F1
#
_entry.id   AF-A0A1E3VMM6-F1
#
_cell.length_a   1.000
_cell.length_b   1.000
_cell.length_c   1.000
_cell.angle_alpha   90.00
_cell.angle_beta   90.00
_cell.angle_gamma   90.00
#
_symmetry.space_group_name_H-M   'P 1'
#
loop_
_entity.id
_entity.type
_entity.pdbx_description
1 polymer ?
#
loop_
_entity_poly.entity_id
_entity_poly.type
_entity_poly.pdbx_seq_one_letter_code
_entity_poly.pdbx_strand_id
1 'polypeptide(L)'
;MDRPAIARAVVHCALGALGVLALFLLVRPYSGILHDARLYVGYALASLHPASLGQDMVLAEKGQSGFTVFPALLAFAVEALGSSLGAKLVTFAALILWFGAAAALMANLAQGRTRWIMLIFVAVLPAQYAAYEVFGYAEPLAVPRPFAEAFVLLAMALLASGRKIAALVPIASRSCSIPSSPWPGARFGSG
;
A
#
# COMPACT_ATOMS: atom_id res chain seq x y z
N MET A 1 -13.43 -15.86 35.04
CA MET A 1 -13.76 -15.49 33.66
C MET A 1 -13.64 -16.74 32.80
N ASP A 2 -14.76 -17.21 32.28
CA ASP A 2 -14.84 -18.51 31.61
C ASP A 2 -14.22 -18.43 30.22
N ARG A 3 -13.20 -19.28 29.96
CA ARG A 3 -12.57 -19.46 28.64
C ARG A 3 -13.55 -19.49 27.45
N PRO A 4 -14.74 -20.12 27.51
CA PRO A 4 -15.71 -20.09 26.41
C PRO A 4 -16.31 -18.71 26.12
N ALA A 5 -16.46 -17.83 27.12
CA ALA A 5 -17.00 -16.49 26.93
C ALA A 5 -16.01 -15.59 26.17
N ILE A 6 -14.71 -15.70 26.49
CA ILE A 6 -13.64 -14.99 25.80
C ILE A 6 -13.54 -15.44 24.33
N ALA A 7 -13.61 -16.76 24.09
CA ALA A 7 -13.57 -17.30 22.73
C ALA A 7 -14.71 -16.76 21.85
N ARG A 8 -15.95 -16.70 22.36
CA ARG A 8 -17.10 -16.13 21.63
C ARG A 8 -16.93 -14.64 21.35
N ALA A 9 -16.45 -13.87 22.32
CA ALA A 9 -16.20 -12.45 22.13
C ALA A 9 -15.12 -12.18 21.06
N VAL A 10 -14.04 -12.97 21.05
CA VAL A 10 -12.99 -12.88 20.02
C VAL A 10 -13.55 -13.19 18.64
N VAL A 11 -14.36 -14.25 18.52
CA VAL A 11 -15.00 -14.62 17.25
C VAL A 11 -15.91 -13.51 16.73
N HIS A 12 -16.75 -12.91 17.59
CA HIS A 12 -17.63 -11.81 17.17
C HIS A 12 -16.85 -10.57 16.74
N CYS A 13 -15.77 -10.23 17.44
CA CYS A 13 -14.87 -9.15 17.03
C CYS A 13 -14.18 -9.47 15.69
N ALA A 14 -13.73 -10.71 15.48
CA ALA A 14 -13.10 -11.12 14.23
C ALA A 14 -14.09 -11.05 13.06
N LEU A 15 -15.32 -11.54 13.25
CA LEU A 15 -16.39 -11.45 12.25
C LEU A 15 -16.77 -9.99 11.94
N GLY A 16 -16.86 -9.14 12.96
CA GLY A 16 -17.09 -7.71 12.78
C GLY A 16 -15.99 -7.05 11.96
N ALA A 17 -14.72 -7.34 12.25
CA ALA A 17 -13.58 -6.81 11.51
C ALA A 17 -13.58 -7.29 10.06
N LEU A 18 -13.89 -8.57 9.83
CA LEU A 18 -13.99 -9.15 8.50
C LEU A 18 -15.15 -8.54 7.72
N GLY A 19 -16.30 -8.30 8.35
CA GLY A 19 -17.44 -7.63 7.73
C GLY A 19 -17.13 -6.20 7.29
N VAL A 20 -16.44 -5.43 8.14
CA VAL A 20 -16.04 -4.05 7.77
C VAL A 20 -14.95 -4.05 6.71
N LEU A 21 -14.00 -4.99 6.75
CA LEU A 21 -13.01 -5.17 5.69
C LEU A 21 -13.68 -5.53 4.35
N ALA A 22 -14.65 -6.44 4.36
CA ALA A 22 -15.41 -6.80 3.16
C ALA A 22 -16.16 -5.59 2.60
N LEU A 23 -16.80 -4.79 3.46
CA LEU A 23 -17.45 -3.55 3.06
C LEU A 23 -16.45 -2.55 2.46
N PHE A 24 -15.29 -2.37 3.08
CA PHE A 24 -14.22 -1.50 2.60
C PHE A 24 -13.73 -1.89 1.20
N LEU A 25 -13.53 -3.18 0.96
CA LEU A 25 -13.14 -3.70 -0.36
C LEU A 25 -14.27 -3.57 -1.40
N LEU A 26 -15.52 -3.74 -0.98
CA LEU A 26 -16.69 -3.62 -1.87
C LEU A 26 -16.89 -2.19 -2.38
N VAL A 27 -16.66 -1.20 -1.52
CA VAL A 27 -16.74 0.23 -1.88
C VAL A 27 -15.57 0.66 -2.78
N ARG A 28 -14.51 -0.16 -2.90
CA ARG A 28 -13.27 0.17 -3.63
C ARG A 28 -12.97 -0.87 -4.71
N PRO A 29 -13.81 -0.96 -5.74
CA PRO A 29 -13.61 -1.93 -6.80
C PRO A 29 -12.29 -1.67 -7.53
N TYR A 30 -11.55 -2.74 -7.80
CA TYR A 30 -10.36 -2.67 -8.63
C TYR A 30 -10.74 -2.39 -10.08
N SER A 31 -10.35 -1.21 -10.57
CA SER A 31 -10.68 -0.74 -11.92
C SER A 31 -9.68 -1.17 -13.00
N GLY A 32 -8.64 -1.93 -12.63
CA GLY A 32 -7.61 -2.41 -13.55
C GLY A 32 -6.33 -1.59 -13.50
N ILE A 33 -5.53 -1.70 -14.57
CA ILE A 33 -4.28 -0.97 -14.74
C ILE A 33 -4.60 0.37 -15.42
N LEU A 34 -5.05 1.32 -14.61
CA LEU A 34 -5.42 2.67 -15.01
C LEU A 34 -4.54 3.71 -14.33
N HIS A 35 -4.52 4.94 -14.86
CA HIS A 35 -3.76 6.06 -14.31
C HIS A 35 -2.27 5.68 -14.10
N ASP A 36 -1.70 6.07 -12.97
CA ASP A 36 -0.31 5.85 -12.59
C ASP A 36 0.07 4.36 -12.57
N ALA A 37 -0.88 3.44 -12.33
CA ALA A 37 -0.60 2.01 -12.35
C ALA A 37 -0.06 1.53 -13.70
N ARG A 38 -0.40 2.21 -14.81
CA ARG A 38 0.15 1.91 -16.15
C ARG A 38 1.65 2.15 -16.20
N LEU A 39 2.12 3.25 -15.60
CA LEU A 39 3.54 3.57 -15.54
C LEU A 39 4.27 2.56 -14.65
N TYR A 40 3.73 2.23 -13.47
CA TYR A 40 4.37 1.26 -12.58
C TYR A 40 4.44 -0.16 -13.16
N VAL A 41 3.36 -0.63 -13.79
CA VAL A 41 3.38 -1.92 -14.51
C VAL A 41 4.31 -1.85 -15.72
N GLY A 42 4.37 -0.70 -16.41
CA GLY A 42 5.32 -0.45 -17.49
C GLY A 42 6.78 -0.59 -17.03
N TYR A 43 7.15 0.03 -15.90
CA TYR A 43 8.49 -0.13 -15.33
C TYR A 43 8.80 -1.58 -14.92
N ALA A 44 7.81 -2.29 -14.36
CA ALA A 44 7.96 -3.72 -14.05
C ALA A 44 8.22 -4.54 -15.31
N LEU A 45 7.45 -4.33 -16.38
CA LEU A 45 7.63 -5.03 -17.66
C LEU A 45 8.94 -4.66 -18.37
N ALA A 46 9.34 -3.38 -18.32
CA ALA A 46 10.62 -2.93 -18.85
C ALA A 46 11.81 -3.59 -18.15
N SER A 47 11.69 -3.87 -16.85
CA SER A 47 12.71 -4.61 -16.10
C SER A 47 12.81 -6.10 -16.49
N LEU A 48 11.68 -6.71 -16.88
CA LEU A 48 11.61 -8.11 -17.32
C LEU A 48 11.97 -8.29 -18.80
N HIS A 49 11.73 -7.27 -19.63
CA HIS A 49 12.00 -7.27 -21.07
C HIS A 49 12.87 -6.07 -21.49
N PRO A 50 14.15 -6.03 -21.07
CA PRO A 50 15.02 -4.87 -21.28
C PRO A 50 15.35 -4.62 -22.76
N ALA A 51 15.35 -5.67 -23.60
CA ALA A 51 15.66 -5.56 -25.01
C ALA A 51 14.53 -4.93 -25.85
N SER A 52 13.30 -4.86 -25.33
CA SER A 52 12.14 -4.28 -26.03
C SER A 52 11.63 -3.04 -25.33
N LEU A 53 11.06 -3.19 -24.15
CA LEU A 53 10.42 -2.12 -23.38
C LEU A 53 11.42 -1.28 -22.59
N GLY A 54 12.60 -1.83 -22.28
CA GLY A 54 13.67 -1.11 -21.57
C GLY A 54 14.38 -0.02 -22.38
N GLN A 55 14.16 0.01 -23.70
CA GLN A 55 14.72 1.05 -24.59
C GLN A 55 13.75 2.22 -24.82
N ASP A 56 12.50 2.10 -24.35
CA ASP A 56 11.56 3.22 -24.41
C ASP A 56 12.05 4.35 -23.50
N MET A 57 12.17 5.55 -24.05
CA MET A 57 12.73 6.71 -23.34
C MET A 57 11.97 7.03 -22.04
N VAL A 58 10.65 6.83 -22.01
CA VAL A 58 9.80 7.09 -20.83
C VAL A 58 10.02 6.02 -19.75
N LEU A 59 10.30 4.77 -20.12
CA LEU A 59 10.50 3.66 -19.19
C LEU A 59 11.97 3.50 -18.76
N ALA A 60 12.90 3.92 -19.62
CA ALA A 60 14.33 3.97 -19.34
C ALA A 60 14.65 5.04 -18.28
N GLU A 61 14.00 6.19 -18.37
CA GLU A 61 14.08 7.27 -17.39
C GLU A 61 13.21 6.93 -16.17
N LYS A 62 13.78 6.18 -15.22
CA LYS A 62 13.07 5.65 -14.04
C LYS A 62 12.44 6.69 -13.11
N GLY A 63 12.64 7.99 -13.33
CA GLY A 63 11.98 9.11 -12.63
C GLY A 63 11.85 8.91 -11.11
N GLN A 64 10.66 9.23 -10.57
CA GLN A 64 10.33 9.06 -9.14
C GLN A 64 10.26 7.58 -8.71
N SER A 65 9.91 6.67 -9.61
CA SER A 65 9.85 5.23 -9.36
C SER A 65 11.22 4.61 -9.06
N GLY A 66 12.31 5.20 -9.57
CA GLY A 66 13.68 4.74 -9.33
C GLY A 66 14.14 4.85 -7.87
N PHE A 67 13.45 5.64 -7.06
CA PHE A 67 13.75 5.85 -5.64
C PHE A 67 12.82 5.06 -4.71
N THR A 68 12.14 4.03 -5.23
CA THR A 68 11.22 3.19 -4.45
C THR A 68 11.51 1.71 -4.68
N VAL A 69 11.29 0.85 -3.67
CA VAL A 69 11.39 -0.62 -3.80
C VAL A 69 10.17 -1.20 -4.53
N PHE A 70 9.13 -0.40 -4.69
CA PHE A 70 7.85 -0.83 -5.24
C PHE A 70 7.91 -1.45 -6.65
N PRO A 71 8.64 -0.87 -7.64
CA PRO A 71 8.76 -1.48 -8.96
C PRO A 71 9.41 -2.86 -8.93
N ALA A 72 10.35 -3.13 -8.02
CA ALA A 72 10.97 -4.44 -7.88
C ALA A 72 10.00 -5.47 -7.30
N LEU A 73 9.22 -5.08 -6.28
CA LEU A 73 8.15 -5.91 -5.73
C LEU A 73 7.08 -6.23 -6.79
N LEU A 74 6.70 -5.22 -7.58
CA LEU A 74 5.73 -5.37 -8.65
C LEU A 74 6.28 -6.25 -9.77
N ALA A 75 7.55 -6.08 -10.17
CA ALA A 75 8.20 -6.93 -11.16
C ALA A 75 8.18 -8.41 -10.75
N PHE A 76 8.52 -8.72 -9.50
CA PHE A 76 8.42 -10.09 -8.98
C PHE A 76 6.99 -10.65 -9.06
N ALA A 77 5.98 -9.87 -8.68
CA ALA A 77 4.59 -10.29 -8.77
C ALA A 77 4.13 -10.47 -10.23
N VAL A 78 4.58 -9.60 -11.14
CA VAL A 78 4.26 -9.65 -12.57
C VAL A 78 4.96 -10.82 -13.26
N GLU A 79 6.19 -11.14 -12.88
CA GLU A 79 6.93 -12.30 -13.39
C GLU A 79 6.26 -13.61 -12.99
N ALA A 80 5.84 -13.73 -11.72
CA ALA A 80 5.24 -14.95 -11.21
C ALA A 80 3.79 -15.17 -11.67
N LEU A 81 2.99 -14.11 -11.82
CA LEU A 81 1.53 -14.21 -11.98
C LEU A 81 1.00 -13.50 -13.24
N GLY A 82 1.86 -12.80 -13.99
CA GLY A 82 1.48 -11.93 -15.08
C GLY A 82 1.04 -10.53 -14.63
N SER A 83 0.94 -9.60 -15.59
CA SER A 83 0.67 -8.18 -15.33
C SER A 83 -0.68 -7.93 -14.65
N SER A 84 -1.74 -8.60 -15.12
CA SER A 84 -3.10 -8.40 -14.60
C SER A 84 -3.27 -8.94 -13.18
N LEU A 85 -2.91 -10.21 -12.94
CA LEU A 85 -3.07 -10.83 -11.62
C LEU A 85 -2.06 -10.29 -10.61
N GLY A 86 -0.81 -10.03 -11.03
CA GLY A 86 0.21 -9.40 -10.20
C GLY A 86 -0.23 -8.02 -9.69
N ALA A 87 -0.69 -7.14 -10.59
CA ALA A 87 -1.19 -5.82 -10.20
C ALA A 87 -2.41 -5.90 -9.26
N LYS A 88 -3.35 -6.81 -9.53
CA LYS A 88 -4.52 -7.03 -8.67
C LYS A 88 -4.13 -7.48 -7.26
N LEU A 89 -3.21 -8.45 -7.14
CA LEU A 89 -2.77 -8.97 -5.84
C LEU A 89 -1.96 -7.94 -5.05
N VAL A 90 -1.09 -7.19 -5.72
CA VAL A 90 -0.34 -6.09 -5.06
C VAL A 90 -1.30 -5.02 -4.54
N THR A 91 -2.30 -4.64 -5.33
CA THR A 91 -3.34 -3.69 -4.91
C THR A 91 -4.13 -4.23 -3.71
N PHE A 92 -4.55 -5.49 -3.77
CA PHE A 92 -5.28 -6.15 -2.69
C PHE A 92 -4.46 -6.19 -1.39
N ALA A 93 -3.18 -6.54 -1.47
CA ALA A 93 -2.26 -6.53 -0.34
C ALA A 93 -2.11 -5.12 0.25
N ALA A 94 -2.04 -4.09 -0.59
CA ALA A 94 -1.95 -2.70 -0.16
C ALA A 94 -3.20 -2.28 0.63
N LEU A 95 -4.40 -2.62 0.14
CA LEU A 95 -5.67 -2.31 0.80
C LEU A 95 -5.83 -3.04 2.14
N ILE A 96 -5.44 -4.31 2.22
CA ILE A 96 -5.45 -5.05 3.49
C ILE A 96 -4.49 -4.41 4.49
N LEU A 97 -3.27 -4.11 4.05
CA LEU A 97 -2.26 -3.50 4.92
C LEU A 97 -2.73 -2.13 5.43
N TRP A 98 -3.32 -1.33 4.54
CA TRP A 98 -3.89 -0.03 4.89
C TRP A 98 -5.02 -0.16 5.91
N PHE A 99 -5.98 -1.07 5.67
CA PHE A 99 -7.09 -1.30 6.59
C PHE A 99 -6.61 -1.80 7.95
N GLY A 100 -5.64 -2.72 7.96
CA GLY A 100 -5.03 -3.23 9.19
C GLY A 100 -4.34 -2.13 10.00
N ALA A 101 -3.58 -1.25 9.32
CA ALA A 101 -2.93 -0.11 9.95
C ALA A 101 -3.94 0.90 10.51
N ALA A 102 -5.01 1.21 9.77
CA ALA A 102 -6.10 2.06 10.22
C ALA A 102 -6.81 1.45 11.44
N ALA A 103 -7.09 0.15 11.43
CA ALA A 103 -7.70 -0.56 12.54
C ALA A 103 -6.82 -0.64 13.79
N ALA A 104 -5.50 -0.71 13.62
CA ALA A 104 -4.54 -0.61 14.71
C ALA A 104 -4.51 0.80 15.30
N LEU A 105 -4.52 1.84 14.47
CA LEU A 105 -4.56 3.22 14.94
C LEU A 105 -5.84 3.52 15.72
N MET A 106 -7.01 3.13 15.18
CA MET A 106 -8.30 3.32 15.84
C MET A 106 -8.42 2.55 17.15
N ALA A 107 -7.78 1.38 17.27
CA ALA A 107 -7.72 0.63 18.52
C ALA A 107 -7.02 1.40 19.65
N ASN A 108 -6.09 2.30 19.31
CA ASN A 108 -5.40 3.15 20.28
C ASN A 108 -6.16 4.45 20.58
N LEU A 109 -7.02 4.91 19.68
CA LEU A 109 -7.77 6.15 19.81
C LEU A 109 -9.11 5.98 20.55
N ALA A 110 -9.78 4.84 20.39
CA ALA A 110 -11.12 4.62 20.93
C ALA A 110 -11.32 3.18 21.42
N GLN A 111 -12.18 3.04 22.44
CA GLN A 111 -12.53 1.75 23.03
C GLN A 111 -14.01 1.39 22.73
N GLY A 112 -14.33 0.10 22.82
CA GLY A 112 -15.71 -0.38 22.71
C GLY A 112 -16.38 -0.10 21.36
N ARG A 113 -17.64 0.34 21.38
CA ARG A 113 -18.47 0.56 20.18
C ARG A 113 -17.95 1.70 19.29
N THR A 114 -17.33 2.72 19.89
CA THR A 114 -16.82 3.89 19.16
C THR A 114 -15.75 3.52 18.13
N ARG A 115 -14.89 2.55 18.44
CA ARG A 115 -13.89 2.01 17.50
C ARG A 115 -14.55 1.44 16.24
N TRP A 116 -15.64 0.69 16.41
CA TRP A 116 -16.37 0.09 15.31
C TRP A 116 -17.05 1.13 14.44
N ILE A 117 -17.62 2.17 15.05
CA ILE A 117 -18.21 3.30 14.34
C ILE A 117 -17.11 3.97 13.49
N MET A 118 -15.96 4.32 14.07
CA MET A 118 -14.84 4.92 13.32
C MET A 118 -14.39 4.05 12.14
N LEU A 119 -14.30 2.74 12.32
CA LEU A 119 -13.93 1.81 11.25
C LEU A 119 -14.94 1.78 10.11
N ILE A 120 -16.23 1.77 10.42
CA ILE A 120 -17.31 1.83 9.42
C ILE A 120 -17.25 3.16 8.67
N PHE A 121 -17.06 4.27 9.38
CA PHE A 121 -16.95 5.59 8.75
C PHE A 121 -15.76 5.63 7.78
N VAL A 122 -14.57 5.20 8.18
CA VAL A 122 -13.41 5.17 7.30
C VAL A 122 -13.60 4.22 6.12
N ALA A 123 -14.35 3.14 6.31
CA ALA A 123 -14.66 2.20 5.24
C ALA A 123 -15.59 2.77 4.17
N VAL A 124 -16.58 3.57 4.58
CA VAL A 124 -17.69 4.04 3.72
C VAL A 124 -17.49 5.45 3.19
N LEU A 125 -16.77 6.32 3.92
CA LEU A 125 -16.53 7.69 3.50
C LEU A 125 -15.82 7.73 2.13
N PRO A 126 -16.23 8.67 1.24
CA PRO A 126 -15.61 8.81 -0.06
C PRO A 126 -14.12 9.10 0.13
N ALA A 127 -13.32 8.31 -0.59
CA ALA A 127 -11.87 8.35 -0.48
C ALA A 127 -11.23 9.61 -1.05
N GLN A 128 -11.98 10.26 -1.93
CA GLN A 128 -11.50 11.28 -2.85
C GLN A 128 -11.51 12.63 -2.15
N TYR A 129 -10.39 13.34 -2.22
CA TYR A 129 -10.26 14.66 -1.58
C TYR A 129 -9.68 15.73 -2.51
N ALA A 130 -9.26 15.37 -3.73
CA ALA A 130 -8.76 16.31 -4.73
C ALA A 130 -9.83 16.71 -5.74
N ALA A 131 -9.67 17.90 -6.34
CA ALA A 131 -10.51 18.37 -7.43
C ALA A 131 -10.55 17.34 -8.58
N TYR A 132 -11.74 17.10 -9.12
CA TYR A 132 -12.02 16.06 -10.13
C TYR A 132 -11.77 14.61 -9.68
N GLU A 133 -11.76 14.33 -8.37
CA GLU A 133 -11.61 12.97 -7.84
C GLU A 133 -10.29 12.27 -8.25
N VAL A 134 -9.28 13.05 -8.63
CA VAL A 134 -8.01 12.54 -9.18
C VAL A 134 -7.18 11.81 -8.12
N PHE A 135 -7.29 12.20 -6.85
CA PHE A 135 -6.58 11.57 -5.74
C PHE A 135 -7.53 11.16 -4.63
N GLY A 136 -7.24 9.99 -4.07
CA GLY A 136 -7.88 9.50 -2.87
C GLY A 136 -6.91 8.84 -1.91
N TYR A 137 -7.35 8.58 -0.69
CA TYR A 137 -6.62 7.70 0.22
C TYR A 137 -6.99 6.25 -0.06
N ALA A 138 -6.09 5.29 0.21
CA ALA A 138 -6.30 3.87 -0.08
C ALA A 138 -6.82 3.61 -1.50
N GLU A 139 -6.11 4.16 -2.49
CA GLU A 139 -6.46 4.00 -3.90
C GLU A 139 -6.41 2.53 -4.31
N PRO A 140 -7.44 2.00 -4.99
CA PRO A 140 -7.48 0.62 -5.46
C PRO A 140 -6.67 0.46 -6.76
N LEU A 141 -5.41 0.90 -6.73
CA LEU A 141 -4.47 0.86 -7.85
C LEU A 141 -3.14 0.24 -7.42
N ALA A 142 -2.42 -0.37 -8.37
CA ALA A 142 -1.10 -0.95 -8.15
C ALA A 142 -0.02 0.16 -8.15
N VAL A 143 -0.08 1.02 -7.14
CA VAL A 143 0.80 2.18 -6.94
C VAL A 143 1.42 2.13 -5.53
N PRO A 144 2.56 2.79 -5.29
CA PRO A 144 3.23 2.75 -3.99
C PRO A 144 2.49 3.52 -2.88
N ARG A 145 1.58 4.44 -3.24
CA ARG A 145 0.94 5.39 -2.31
C ARG A 145 0.15 4.70 -1.17
N PRO A 146 -0.75 3.72 -1.41
CA PRO A 146 -1.48 3.03 -0.33
C PRO A 146 -0.56 2.29 0.65
N PHE A 147 0.56 1.71 0.18
CA PHE A 147 1.57 1.12 1.07
C PHE A 147 2.19 2.17 1.98
N ALA A 148 2.57 3.29 1.39
CA ALA A 148 3.23 4.37 2.10
C ALA A 148 2.29 5.00 3.15
N GLU A 149 1.00 5.15 2.84
CA GLU A 149 -0.04 5.56 3.79
C GLU A 149 -0.21 4.54 4.93
N ALA A 150 -0.26 3.25 4.60
CA ALA A 150 -0.40 2.18 5.59
C ALA A 150 0.76 2.19 6.61
N PHE A 151 2.00 2.35 6.15
CA PHE A 151 3.15 2.45 7.04
C PHE A 151 3.10 3.68 7.96
N VAL A 152 2.61 4.82 7.46
CA VAL A 152 2.44 6.04 8.27
C VAL A 152 1.35 5.83 9.32
N LEU A 153 0.21 5.23 8.97
CA LEU A 153 -0.86 4.90 9.92
C LEU A 153 -0.37 3.93 11.00
N LEU A 154 0.43 2.93 10.61
CA LEU A 154 1.02 1.98 11.54
C LEU A 154 2.03 2.64 12.48
N ALA A 155 2.87 3.55 11.96
CA ALA A 155 3.80 4.34 12.77
C ALA A 155 3.05 5.17 13.80
N MET A 156 1.95 5.83 13.41
CA MET A 156 1.10 6.57 14.33
C MET A 156 0.44 5.67 15.38
N ALA A 157 -0.01 4.46 14.99
CA ALA A 157 -0.57 3.49 15.93
C ALA A 157 0.48 3.03 16.96
N LEU A 158 1.72 2.78 16.53
CA LEU A 158 2.82 2.38 17.41
C LEU A 158 3.27 3.53 18.32
N LEU A 159 3.22 4.77 17.83
CA LEU A 159 3.50 5.95 18.64
C LEU A 159 2.42 6.15 19.71
N ALA A 160 1.14 6.02 19.33
CA ALA A 160 0.00 6.14 20.24
C ALA A 160 -0.03 5.06 21.33
N SER A 161 0.48 3.86 21.03
CA SER A 161 0.62 2.76 22.00
C SER A 161 1.87 2.87 22.91
N GLY A 162 2.63 3.97 22.84
CA GLY A 162 3.81 4.20 23.67
C GLY A 162 5.07 3.43 23.25
N ARG A 163 5.01 2.62 22.18
CA ARG A 163 6.12 1.82 21.66
C ARG A 163 7.00 2.61 20.68
N LYS A 164 7.60 3.70 21.17
CA LYS A 164 8.37 4.69 20.38
C LYS A 164 9.50 4.06 19.53
N ILE A 165 10.17 3.02 20.03
CA ILE A 165 11.24 2.34 19.29
C ILE A 165 10.68 1.48 18.15
N ALA A 166 9.53 0.82 18.35
CA ALA A 166 8.89 0.06 17.29
C ALA A 166 8.33 0.96 16.18
N ALA A 167 7.98 2.21 16.49
CA ALA A 167 7.54 3.20 15.51
C ALA A 167 8.64 3.64 14.54
N LEU A 168 9.93 3.49 14.90
CA LEU A 168 11.05 3.77 13.98
C LEU A 168 11.10 2.78 12.82
N VAL A 169 10.65 1.54 13.00
CA VAL A 169 10.70 0.50 11.95
C VAL A 169 9.83 0.83 10.72
N PRO A 170 8.54 1.19 10.85
CA PRO A 170 7.73 1.59 9.69
C PRO A 170 8.14 2.96 9.10
N ILE A 171 8.70 3.87 9.91
CA ILE A 171 9.27 5.13 9.39
C ILE A 171 10.52 4.81 8.56
N ALA A 172 11.38 3.94 9.07
CA ALA A 172 12.59 3.51 8.39
C ALA A 172 12.30 2.66 7.14
N SER A 173 11.26 1.80 7.13
CA SER A 173 10.89 1.05 5.93
C SER A 173 10.41 1.96 4.79
N ARG A 174 9.76 3.09 5.13
CA ARG A 174 9.45 4.14 4.16
C ARG A 174 10.72 4.82 3.63
N SER A 175 11.70 5.07 4.50
CA SER A 175 12.95 5.74 4.13
C SER A 175 13.98 4.85 3.41
N CYS A 176 14.03 3.54 3.71
CA CYS A 176 15.01 2.60 3.16
C CYS A 176 14.72 2.15 1.71
N SER A 177 13.79 2.83 1.04
CA SER A 177 13.51 2.55 -0.37
C SER A 177 14.49 3.21 -1.35
N ILE A 178 15.61 3.72 -0.85
CA ILE A 178 16.68 4.36 -1.63
C ILE A 178 17.79 3.32 -1.86
N PRO A 179 17.92 2.70 -3.04
CA PRO A 179 19.23 2.28 -3.48
C PRO A 179 20.02 3.56 -3.74
N SER A 180 21.14 3.74 -3.06
CA SER A 180 22.17 4.70 -3.44
C SER A 180 22.77 4.29 -4.78
N SER A 181 22.03 4.49 -5.88
CA SER A 181 22.61 4.40 -7.20
C SER A 181 23.49 5.64 -7.41
N PRO A 182 24.77 5.48 -7.78
CA PRO A 182 25.61 6.62 -8.12
C PRO A 182 24.99 7.35 -9.31
N TRP A 183 24.94 8.67 -9.18
CA TRP A 183 24.58 9.64 -10.20
C TRP A 183 24.97 9.20 -11.64
N PRO A 184 24.05 9.17 -12.62
CA PRO A 184 24.33 8.75 -14.00
C PRO A 184 25.34 9.64 -14.75
N GLY A 185 25.67 10.82 -14.22
CA GLY A 185 26.64 11.74 -14.83
C GLY A 185 28.10 11.29 -14.78
N ALA A 186 28.43 10.12 -14.21
CA ALA A 186 29.81 9.65 -14.11
C ALA A 186 30.29 8.77 -15.29
N ARG A 187 29.47 8.56 -16.34
CA ARG A 187 29.83 7.71 -17.51
C ARG A 187 30.00 8.46 -18.83
N PHE A 188 30.41 9.73 -18.78
CA PHE A 188 30.90 10.45 -19.97
C PHE A 188 32.31 10.96 -19.70
N GLY A 189 33.32 10.16 -20.04
CA GLY A 189 34.72 10.58 -19.92
C GLY A 189 35.74 9.45 -20.03
N SER A 190 35.92 8.89 -21.23
CA SER A 190 37.20 8.39 -21.74
C SER A 190 37.03 7.93 -23.19
N GLY A 191 37.20 8.88 -24.11
CA GLY A 191 37.74 8.60 -25.44
C GLY A 191 39.26 8.66 -25.41
#